data_AF-A0A3D4UMK9-F1
#
_entry.id   AF-A0A3D4UMK9-F1
#
_cell.length_a   1.000
_cell.length_b   1.000
_cell.length_c   1.000
_cell.angle_alpha   90.00
_cell.angle_beta   90.00
_cell.angle_gamma   90.00
#
_symmetry.space_group_name_H-M   'P 1'
#
loop_
_entity.id
_entity.type
_entity.pdbx_description
1 polymer ?
#
loop_
_entity_poly.entity_id
_entity_poly.type
_entity_poly.pdbx_seq_one_letter_code
_entity_poly.pdbx_strand_id
1 'polypeptide(L)'
;MALITLPAIAGTPKALDIVPANTQAVVVVPELSELLNDINMINAMMGPNGEPMVMMLTSMIRGMPGLNLDGSLAAVLSMEQNQEEPDVVMLIPVNDFDAFTMGRDAVNGVVEYPLGDGQTMYTRDTGAGFAVFGEVAEQVKNYNAASGNLAAHTTLLGKAGGRIADHNDIFVLVNIPQFSDEIDMGLAEMEAQGDMVEMMGGAEAAQGFDQMVATMETVARDAMSFSMGLSFDQGAGVSFDFGLQFKDDSSTASYFNNNGNAAKYFAKVPDMDYFMAASYDMSGAGIQKFMGEYVDWVSKMDTTGMAKTMDMSQFMTGLRGGIQVMGASDNVMGGLFTNSLYYAEVDNPEAYIGAVRDMYESMGDSEELKQAGVSIDGSVDEEASEINGVKAYAFQTSMDMSQMNNMDAGMGANPAMIMQMMFGGSGPSGYLAQSGDNGLIATLAQSPSLLTK
;
A
#
# COMPACT_ATOMS: atom_id res chain seq x y z
N MET A 1 5.17 -24.52 19.63
CA MET A 1 5.98 -24.11 18.45
C MET A 1 7.11 -23.26 19.00
N ALA A 2 8.34 -23.79 19.05
CA ALA A 2 9.49 -23.04 19.56
C ALA A 2 10.05 -22.24 18.38
N LEU A 3 9.84 -20.91 18.39
CA LEU A 3 10.54 -20.00 17.48
C LEU A 3 12.02 -20.05 17.88
N ILE A 4 12.83 -20.71 17.06
CA ILE A 4 14.28 -20.55 17.10
C ILE A 4 14.55 -19.25 16.36
N THR A 5 14.69 -18.15 17.10
CA THR A 5 15.21 -16.90 16.54
C THR A 5 16.69 -17.11 16.23
N LEU A 6 17.00 -17.38 14.96
CA LEU A 6 18.36 -17.16 14.47
C LEU A 6 18.68 -15.67 14.66
N PRO A 7 19.93 -15.30 15.01
CA PRO A 7 20.31 -13.90 15.03
C PRO A 7 20.15 -13.37 13.61
N ALA A 8 19.10 -12.57 13.39
CA ALA A 8 18.97 -11.78 12.18
C ALA A 8 20.29 -11.03 11.99
N ILE A 9 20.84 -11.06 10.79
CA ILE A 9 21.88 -10.11 10.38
C ILE A 9 21.16 -8.76 10.30
N ALA A 10 20.86 -8.19 11.46
CA ALA A 10 20.13 -6.95 11.62
C ALA A 10 21.08 -5.83 11.22
N GLY A 11 20.77 -5.14 10.12
CA GLY A 11 21.61 -4.06 9.64
C GLY A 11 21.26 -3.68 8.22
N THR A 12 21.10 -2.37 8.03
CA THR A 12 21.01 -1.72 6.72
C THR A 12 22.01 -2.33 5.73
N PRO A 13 21.56 -2.77 4.54
CA PRO A 13 22.40 -3.52 3.61
C PRO A 13 23.65 -2.77 3.16
N LYS A 14 24.76 -3.51 3.01
CA LYS A 14 26.10 -2.95 2.77
C LYS A 14 26.21 -2.10 1.51
N ALA A 15 25.43 -2.40 0.47
CA ALA A 15 25.40 -1.62 -0.76
C ALA A 15 25.06 -0.15 -0.49
N LEU A 16 24.20 0.14 0.50
CA LEU A 16 23.89 1.52 0.88
C LEU A 16 25.11 2.28 1.41
N ASP A 17 26.13 1.61 1.94
CA ASP A 17 27.33 2.30 2.44
C ASP A 17 28.13 3.01 1.33
N ILE A 18 28.04 2.49 0.09
CA ILE A 18 28.73 3.03 -1.09
C ILE A 18 27.81 3.80 -2.04
N VAL A 19 26.49 3.85 -1.76
CA VAL A 19 25.53 4.69 -2.48
C VAL A 19 25.65 6.13 -1.98
N PRO A 20 25.82 7.15 -2.84
CA PRO A 20 25.83 8.55 -2.42
C PRO A 20 24.59 8.91 -1.58
N ALA A 21 24.80 9.56 -0.44
CA ALA A 21 23.73 9.89 0.51
C ALA A 21 22.63 10.80 -0.08
N ASN A 22 22.94 11.57 -1.12
CA ASN A 22 22.01 12.46 -1.82
C ASN A 22 21.36 11.83 -3.05
N THR A 23 21.44 10.51 -3.21
CA THR A 23 20.74 9.79 -4.29
C THR A 23 19.23 10.05 -4.18
N GLN A 24 18.58 10.26 -5.34
CA GLN A 24 17.13 10.41 -5.44
C GLN A 24 16.40 9.12 -5.05
N ALA A 25 16.63 8.03 -5.77
CA ALA A 25 16.05 6.73 -5.43
C ALA A 25 17.07 5.60 -5.54
N VAL A 26 16.91 4.60 -4.69
CA VAL A 26 17.72 3.38 -4.72
C VAL A 26 16.83 2.16 -4.51
N VAL A 27 16.94 1.18 -5.40
CA VAL A 27 16.40 -0.16 -5.21
C VAL A 27 17.53 -1.04 -4.70
N VAL A 28 17.29 -1.81 -3.64
CA VAL A 28 18.31 -2.62 -3.01
C VAL A 28 17.78 -4.02 -2.79
N VAL A 29 18.62 -5.00 -3.09
CA VAL A 29 18.45 -6.40 -2.71
C VAL A 29 19.41 -6.64 -1.55
N PRO A 30 18.94 -6.85 -0.31
CA PRO A 30 19.83 -7.00 0.83
C PRO A 30 20.74 -8.22 0.73
N GLU A 31 20.23 -9.33 0.19
CA GLU A 31 21.01 -10.54 -0.06
C GLU A 31 20.57 -11.19 -1.38
N LEU A 32 21.50 -11.28 -2.34
CA LEU A 32 21.21 -11.83 -3.67
C LEU A 32 20.83 -13.32 -3.60
N SER A 33 21.45 -14.06 -2.67
CA SER A 33 21.25 -15.50 -2.50
C SER A 33 19.81 -15.83 -2.09
N GLU A 34 19.26 -15.07 -1.13
CA GLU A 34 17.90 -15.19 -0.61
C GLU A 34 16.89 -14.87 -1.72
N LEU A 35 16.98 -13.69 -2.34
CA LEU A 35 16.09 -13.31 -3.44
C LEU A 35 16.06 -14.36 -4.57
N LEU A 36 17.22 -14.89 -4.98
CA LEU A 36 17.28 -15.91 -6.02
C LEU A 36 16.64 -17.24 -5.57
N ASN A 37 16.66 -17.57 -4.27
CA ASN A 37 15.96 -18.73 -3.75
C ASN A 37 14.45 -18.51 -3.74
N ASP A 38 14.00 -17.32 -3.36
CA ASP A 38 12.57 -17.01 -3.28
C ASP A 38 11.93 -16.89 -4.66
N ILE A 39 12.62 -16.32 -5.63
CA ILE A 39 12.18 -16.31 -7.03
C ILE A 39 11.97 -17.74 -7.56
N ASN A 40 12.89 -18.66 -7.25
CA ASN A 40 12.76 -20.06 -7.67
C ASN A 40 11.55 -20.73 -6.99
N MET A 41 11.27 -20.37 -5.74
CA MET A 41 10.10 -20.84 -5.01
C MET A 41 8.79 -20.33 -5.63
N ILE A 42 8.69 -19.03 -5.94
CA ILE A 42 7.52 -18.44 -6.61
C ILE A 42 7.27 -19.13 -7.94
N ASN A 43 8.31 -19.28 -8.77
CA ASN A 43 8.20 -19.99 -10.05
C ASN A 43 7.73 -21.44 -9.86
N ALA A 44 8.20 -22.13 -8.82
CA ALA A 44 7.72 -23.47 -8.50
C ALA A 44 6.24 -23.49 -8.08
N MET A 45 5.77 -22.50 -7.31
CA MET A 45 4.36 -22.35 -6.92
C MET A 45 3.46 -22.05 -8.12
N MET A 46 3.94 -21.27 -9.09
CA MET A 46 3.22 -20.99 -10.34
C MET A 46 3.14 -22.20 -11.28
N GLY A 47 3.97 -23.23 -11.06
CA GLY A 47 3.98 -24.46 -11.85
C GLY A 47 4.23 -24.18 -13.34
N PRO A 48 3.39 -24.68 -14.27
CA PRO A 48 3.53 -24.42 -15.70
C PRO A 48 3.40 -22.94 -16.10
N ASN A 49 2.85 -22.09 -15.23
CA ASN A 49 2.69 -20.65 -15.48
C ASN A 49 3.89 -19.83 -15.01
N GLY A 50 4.92 -20.46 -14.41
CA GLY A 50 6.15 -19.77 -14.05
C GLY A 50 6.85 -19.19 -15.28
N GLU A 51 7.53 -18.07 -15.10
CA GLU A 51 8.14 -17.34 -16.21
C GLU A 51 9.53 -17.97 -16.55
N PRO A 52 9.72 -18.53 -17.76
CA PRO A 52 10.95 -19.25 -18.10
C PRO A 52 12.21 -18.36 -18.19
N MET A 53 12.05 -17.10 -18.58
CA MET A 53 13.13 -16.11 -18.65
C MET A 53 13.67 -15.77 -17.27
N VAL A 54 12.83 -15.71 -16.23
CA VAL A 54 13.22 -15.49 -14.83
C VAL A 54 14.06 -16.68 -14.33
N MET A 55 13.68 -17.91 -14.66
CA MET A 55 14.50 -19.11 -14.35
C MET A 55 15.85 -19.10 -15.07
N MET A 56 15.88 -18.64 -16.33
CA MET A 56 17.11 -18.49 -17.09
C MET A 56 18.00 -17.40 -16.49
N LEU A 57 17.43 -16.25 -16.12
CA LEU A 57 18.13 -15.11 -15.53
C LEU A 57 18.74 -15.48 -14.18
N THR A 58 17.96 -16.13 -13.30
CA THR A 58 18.46 -16.62 -12.00
C THR A 58 19.60 -17.63 -12.16
N SER A 59 19.49 -18.54 -13.13
CA SER A 59 20.56 -19.50 -13.45
C SER A 59 21.82 -18.82 -14.00
N MET A 60 21.66 -17.79 -14.83
CA MET A 60 22.77 -17.01 -15.38
C MET A 60 23.50 -16.24 -14.28
N ILE A 61 22.77 -15.59 -13.37
CA ILE A 61 23.35 -14.85 -12.23
C ILE A 61 24.11 -15.83 -11.32
N ARG A 62 23.52 -16.98 -10.97
CA ARG A 62 24.18 -18.01 -10.15
C ARG A 62 25.43 -18.60 -10.79
N GLY A 63 25.45 -18.66 -12.12
CA GLY A 63 26.58 -19.17 -12.89
C GLY A 63 27.67 -18.14 -13.17
N MET A 64 27.45 -16.86 -12.86
CA MET A 64 28.37 -15.78 -13.18
C MET A 64 29.63 -15.86 -12.29
N PRO A 65 30.83 -16.09 -12.86
CA PRO A 65 32.06 -16.17 -12.08
C PRO A 65 32.34 -14.86 -11.34
N GLY A 66 32.97 -14.92 -10.17
CA GLY A 66 33.40 -13.73 -9.43
C GLY A 66 32.30 -12.93 -8.73
N LEU A 67 31.02 -13.23 -8.96
CA LEU A 67 29.90 -12.62 -8.26
C LEU A 67 29.85 -13.06 -6.78
N ASN A 68 29.48 -12.15 -5.89
CA ASN A 68 29.23 -12.45 -4.48
C ASN A 68 27.73 -12.59 -4.23
N LEU A 69 27.22 -13.83 -4.23
CA LEU A 69 25.79 -14.10 -4.05
C LEU A 69 25.30 -13.74 -2.64
N ASP A 70 26.16 -13.80 -1.63
CA ASP A 70 25.82 -13.45 -0.24
C ASP A 70 25.94 -11.92 0.01
N GLY A 71 26.14 -11.15 -1.06
CA GLY A 71 26.23 -9.70 -1.01
C GLY A 71 24.90 -9.01 -1.33
N SER A 72 24.78 -7.76 -0.90
CA SER A 72 23.68 -6.88 -1.29
C SER A 72 23.93 -6.29 -2.68
N LEU A 73 22.89 -6.12 -3.49
CA LEU A 73 22.92 -5.38 -4.75
C LEU A 73 22.14 -4.07 -4.60
N ALA A 74 22.54 -3.02 -5.32
CA ALA A 74 21.76 -1.79 -5.41
C ALA A 74 21.64 -1.29 -6.85
N ALA A 75 20.50 -0.73 -7.21
CA ALA A 75 20.27 0.03 -8.42
C ALA A 75 19.96 1.48 -8.01
N VAL A 76 20.83 2.40 -8.39
CA VAL A 76 20.76 3.82 -8.08
C VAL A 76 20.12 4.51 -9.26
N LEU A 77 19.01 5.19 -9.00
CA LEU A 77 18.23 5.91 -10.00
C LEU A 77 18.47 7.41 -9.83
N SER A 78 18.82 8.06 -10.93
CA SER A 78 18.91 9.51 -11.04
C SER A 78 18.08 9.99 -12.22
N MET A 79 17.16 10.90 -11.95
CA MET A 79 16.39 11.64 -12.94
C MET A 79 17.01 13.02 -13.10
N GLU A 80 17.43 13.32 -14.32
CA GLU A 80 17.73 14.69 -14.71
C GLU A 80 16.45 15.39 -15.18
N GLN A 81 16.35 16.70 -14.96
CA GLN A 81 15.24 17.50 -15.47
C GLN A 81 15.13 17.31 -17.00
N ASN A 82 13.92 17.00 -17.48
CA ASN A 82 13.57 16.76 -18.89
C ASN A 82 14.01 15.43 -19.50
N GLN A 83 14.46 14.46 -18.70
CA GLN A 83 14.59 13.08 -19.17
C GLN A 83 13.30 12.29 -18.91
N GLU A 84 12.86 11.51 -19.90
CA GLU A 84 11.69 10.62 -19.76
C GLU A 84 12.04 9.35 -18.97
N GLU A 85 13.30 8.90 -19.05
CA GLU A 85 13.78 7.69 -18.39
C GLU A 85 14.89 8.05 -17.38
N PRO A 86 14.88 7.46 -16.17
CA PRO A 86 15.96 7.67 -15.21
C PRO A 86 17.24 6.98 -15.67
N ASP A 87 18.38 7.65 -15.46
CA ASP A 87 19.68 6.98 -15.53
C ASP A 87 19.80 5.97 -14.38
N VAL A 88 20.23 4.74 -14.71
CA VAL A 88 20.40 3.66 -13.75
C VAL A 88 21.87 3.26 -13.63
N VAL A 89 22.39 3.29 -12.41
CA VAL A 89 23.69 2.72 -12.07
C VAL A 89 23.50 1.56 -11.11
N MET A 90 23.97 0.38 -11.49
CA MET A 90 23.93 -0.81 -10.66
C MET A 90 25.24 -0.99 -9.89
N LEU A 91 25.13 -1.39 -8.63
CA LEU A 91 26.21 -1.79 -7.73
C LEU A 91 26.07 -3.28 -7.49
N ILE A 92 26.94 -4.05 -8.13
CA ILE A 92 26.90 -5.51 -8.15
C ILE A 92 27.97 -6.03 -7.18
N PRO A 93 27.62 -6.84 -6.17
CA PRO A 93 28.58 -7.35 -5.22
C PRO A 93 29.49 -8.39 -5.89
N VAL A 94 30.82 -8.22 -5.80
CA VAL A 94 31.81 -9.10 -6.44
C VAL A 94 32.89 -9.52 -5.45
N ASN A 95 33.30 -10.79 -5.54
CA ASN A 95 34.45 -11.36 -4.82
C ASN A 95 35.72 -11.36 -5.69
N ASP A 96 35.56 -11.42 -7.01
CA ASP A 96 36.66 -11.43 -7.99
C ASP A 96 36.22 -10.68 -9.26
N PHE A 97 36.67 -9.44 -9.40
CA PHE A 97 36.28 -8.59 -10.53
C PHE A 97 36.86 -9.09 -11.87
N ASP A 98 38.05 -9.68 -11.87
CA ASP A 98 38.66 -10.23 -13.09
C ASP A 98 37.85 -11.44 -13.58
N ALA A 99 37.43 -12.32 -12.68
CA ALA A 99 36.53 -13.42 -13.02
C ALA A 99 35.16 -12.94 -13.48
N PHE A 100 34.58 -11.94 -12.80
CA PHE A 100 33.31 -11.30 -13.16
C PHE A 100 33.34 -10.71 -14.57
N THR A 101 34.46 -10.09 -14.94
CA THR A 101 34.68 -9.53 -16.28
C THR A 101 35.16 -10.51 -17.33
N MET A 102 35.27 -11.79 -16.99
CA MET A 102 35.82 -12.84 -17.85
C MET A 102 37.21 -12.47 -18.37
N GLY A 103 38.00 -11.73 -17.58
CA GLY A 103 39.35 -11.29 -17.90
C GLY A 103 39.44 -10.24 -19.01
N ARG A 104 38.38 -9.46 -19.24
CA ARG A 104 38.42 -8.35 -20.21
C ARG A 104 39.23 -7.17 -19.67
N ASP A 105 40.09 -6.61 -20.51
CA ASP A 105 40.88 -5.44 -20.16
C ASP A 105 40.03 -4.18 -20.06
N ALA A 106 40.31 -3.34 -19.07
CA ALA A 106 39.70 -2.02 -18.96
C ALA A 106 40.28 -1.05 -19.99
N VAL A 107 39.42 -0.35 -20.72
CA VAL A 107 39.75 0.74 -21.63
C VAL A 107 39.35 2.05 -20.95
N ASN A 108 40.29 2.96 -20.77
CA ASN A 108 40.06 4.25 -20.09
C ASN A 108 39.46 4.15 -18.67
N GLY A 109 39.73 3.02 -17.98
CA GLY A 109 39.28 2.79 -16.60
C GLY A 109 37.93 2.09 -16.45
N VAL A 110 37.31 1.66 -17.56
CA VAL A 110 36.08 0.86 -17.56
C VAL A 110 36.21 -0.35 -18.48
N VAL A 111 35.53 -1.45 -18.18
CA VAL A 111 35.39 -2.63 -19.04
C VAL A 111 34.08 -2.53 -19.81
N GLU A 112 34.12 -2.84 -21.10
CA GLU A 112 32.97 -2.76 -22.00
C GLU A 112 32.30 -4.13 -22.22
N TYR A 113 30.97 -4.16 -22.18
CA TYR A 113 30.14 -5.31 -22.52
C TYR A 113 29.16 -4.98 -23.64
N PRO A 114 29.41 -5.43 -24.88
CA PRO A 114 28.41 -5.35 -25.92
C PRO A 114 27.28 -6.34 -25.59
N LEU A 115 26.05 -5.86 -25.45
CA LEU A 115 24.86 -6.67 -25.18
C LEU A 115 24.19 -7.21 -26.46
N GLY A 116 24.67 -6.78 -27.63
CA GLY A 116 23.96 -6.95 -28.90
C GLY A 116 23.24 -5.66 -29.30
N ASP A 117 22.72 -5.60 -30.52
CA ASP A 117 21.93 -4.46 -31.05
C ASP A 117 22.56 -3.05 -30.92
N GLY A 118 23.89 -3.00 -30.79
CA GLY A 118 24.65 -1.76 -30.63
C GLY A 118 24.66 -1.20 -29.21
N GLN A 119 24.00 -1.86 -28.24
CA GLN A 119 24.05 -1.48 -26.84
C GLN A 119 25.36 -1.95 -26.19
N THR A 120 25.96 -1.07 -25.40
CA THR A 120 27.19 -1.34 -24.66
C THR A 120 27.00 -0.93 -23.21
N MET A 121 27.24 -1.86 -22.29
CA MET A 121 27.33 -1.56 -20.86
C MET A 121 28.79 -1.36 -20.47
N TYR A 122 29.00 -0.54 -19.45
CA TYR A 122 30.31 -0.26 -18.89
C TYR A 122 30.33 -0.74 -17.45
N THR A 123 31.47 -1.27 -17.01
CA THR A 123 31.68 -1.60 -15.61
C THR A 123 33.06 -1.18 -15.12
N ARG A 124 33.20 -0.98 -13.81
CA ARG A 124 34.50 -0.87 -13.16
C ARG A 124 34.44 -1.45 -11.76
N ASP A 125 35.59 -1.87 -11.25
CA ASP A 125 35.76 -2.18 -9.85
C ASP A 125 35.71 -0.90 -9.01
N THR A 126 35.02 -0.96 -7.87
CA THR A 126 35.01 0.10 -6.86
C THR A 126 36.20 -0.02 -5.91
N GLY A 127 36.84 -1.19 -5.82
CA GLY A 127 37.82 -1.54 -4.79
C GLY A 127 37.21 -1.82 -3.42
N ALA A 128 35.89 -1.76 -3.29
CA ALA A 128 35.14 -1.96 -2.05
C ALA A 128 34.31 -3.27 -2.04
N GLY A 129 34.63 -4.22 -2.93
CA GLY A 129 33.86 -5.47 -3.09
C GLY A 129 32.60 -5.33 -3.94
N PHE A 130 32.54 -4.27 -4.75
CA PHE A 130 31.45 -4.01 -5.69
C PHE A 130 31.98 -3.63 -7.06
N ALA A 131 31.25 -4.01 -8.10
CA ALA A 131 31.38 -3.47 -9.44
C ALA A 131 30.28 -2.42 -9.67
N VAL A 132 30.64 -1.27 -10.23
CA VAL A 132 29.67 -0.30 -10.77
C VAL A 132 29.36 -0.71 -12.20
N PHE A 133 28.10 -0.69 -12.61
CA PHE A 133 27.64 -1.11 -13.92
C PHE A 133 26.58 -0.12 -14.44
N GLY A 134 26.66 0.30 -15.71
CA GLY A 134 25.72 1.26 -16.29
C GLY A 134 25.92 1.48 -17.80
N GLU A 135 24.99 2.19 -18.42
CA GLU A 135 24.99 2.44 -19.89
C GLU A 135 25.92 3.58 -20.31
N VAL A 136 26.21 4.51 -19.40
CA VAL A 136 27.03 5.69 -19.70
C VAL A 136 28.43 5.52 -19.12
N ALA A 137 29.43 5.36 -19.98
CA ALA A 137 30.82 5.14 -19.60
C ALA A 137 31.35 6.16 -18.58
N GLU A 138 31.04 7.45 -18.82
CA GLU A 138 31.50 8.55 -17.99
C GLU A 138 30.84 8.52 -16.60
N GLN A 139 29.56 8.14 -16.53
CA GLN A 139 28.84 7.98 -15.27
C GLN A 139 29.45 6.83 -14.44
N VAL A 140 29.69 5.67 -15.07
CA VAL A 140 30.33 4.52 -14.41
C VAL A 140 31.73 4.89 -13.91
N LYS A 141 32.53 5.54 -14.76
CA LYS A 141 33.89 5.98 -14.44
C LYS A 141 33.94 6.95 -13.26
N ASN A 142 33.03 7.92 -13.23
CA ASN A 142 33.02 8.99 -12.23
C ASN A 142 32.14 8.70 -11.02
N TYR A 143 31.41 7.57 -11.01
CA TYR A 143 30.54 7.21 -9.91
C TYR A 143 31.31 7.20 -8.58
N ASN A 144 30.85 7.93 -7.57
CA ASN A 144 31.54 7.99 -6.29
C ASN A 144 31.09 6.87 -5.36
N ALA A 145 31.75 5.71 -5.42
CA ALA A 145 31.49 4.56 -4.55
C ALA A 145 32.27 4.61 -3.22
N ALA A 146 32.52 5.80 -2.68
CA ALA A 146 33.20 5.92 -1.39
C ALA A 146 32.31 5.36 -0.27
N SER A 147 32.88 4.51 0.58
CA SER A 147 32.23 4.01 1.80
C SER A 147 31.95 5.15 2.81
N GLY A 148 31.04 4.91 3.75
CA GLY A 148 30.72 5.83 4.84
C GLY A 148 29.36 6.51 4.73
N ASN A 149 28.54 6.15 3.74
CA ASN A 149 27.19 6.72 3.58
C ASN A 149 26.14 5.99 4.41
N LEU A 150 26.46 4.85 5.03
CA LEU A 150 25.48 4.02 5.74
C LEU A 150 24.74 4.77 6.86
N ALA A 151 25.45 5.63 7.59
CA ALA A 151 24.85 6.43 8.66
C ALA A 151 23.84 7.44 8.12
N ALA A 152 24.11 8.03 6.96
CA ALA A 152 23.20 8.99 6.31
C ALA A 152 21.94 8.28 5.80
N HIS A 153 22.07 7.13 5.13
CA HIS A 153 20.92 6.32 4.70
C HIS A 153 20.12 5.78 5.87
N THR A 154 20.78 5.34 6.95
CA THR A 154 20.08 4.88 8.17
C THR A 154 19.29 6.02 8.82
N THR A 155 19.84 7.23 8.82
CA THR A 155 19.12 8.42 9.31
C THR A 155 17.93 8.75 8.41
N LEU A 156 18.12 8.68 7.09
CA LEU A 156 17.09 8.95 6.10
C LEU A 156 15.92 7.95 6.20
N LEU A 157 16.21 6.65 6.27
CA LEU A 157 15.22 5.57 6.45
C LEU A 157 14.40 5.69 7.74
N GLY A 158 15.03 6.21 8.81
CA GLY A 158 14.46 6.21 10.14
C GLY A 158 14.13 4.80 10.66
N LYS A 159 13.32 4.73 11.72
CA LYS A 159 12.99 3.45 12.37
C LYS A 159 12.06 2.59 11.53
N ALA A 160 11.12 3.19 10.81
CA ALA A 160 10.17 2.45 9.97
C ALA A 160 10.88 1.89 8.74
N GLY A 161 11.58 2.72 7.97
CA GLY A 161 12.33 2.29 6.79
C GLY A 161 13.45 1.31 7.14
N GLY A 162 14.10 1.44 8.30
CA GLY A 162 15.09 0.46 8.77
C GLY A 162 14.50 -0.94 8.92
N ARG A 163 13.32 -1.07 9.54
CA ARG A 163 12.62 -2.37 9.63
C ARG A 163 12.24 -2.92 8.27
N ILE A 164 11.83 -2.07 7.33
CA ILE A 164 11.50 -2.48 5.97
C ILE A 164 12.75 -3.03 5.27
N ALA A 165 13.86 -2.31 5.36
CA ALA A 165 15.13 -2.73 4.76
C ALA A 165 15.69 -4.03 5.40
N ASP A 166 15.41 -4.28 6.68
CA ASP A 166 15.89 -5.47 7.40
C ASP A 166 15.09 -6.76 7.11
N HIS A 167 13.86 -6.66 6.59
CA HIS A 167 12.93 -7.79 6.49
C HIS A 167 12.46 -8.14 5.07
N ASN A 168 12.86 -7.36 4.06
CA ASN A 168 12.37 -7.52 2.69
C ASN A 168 13.48 -7.96 1.74
N ASP A 169 13.15 -8.82 0.78
CA ASP A 169 14.09 -9.32 -0.25
C ASP A 169 14.47 -8.23 -1.24
N ILE A 170 13.56 -7.28 -1.46
CA ILE A 170 13.78 -6.06 -2.23
C ILE A 170 13.25 -4.90 -1.41
N PHE A 171 14.01 -3.82 -1.26
CA PHE A 171 13.43 -2.56 -0.82
C PHE A 171 13.84 -1.39 -1.72
N VAL A 172 12.96 -0.42 -1.79
CA VAL A 172 13.14 0.85 -2.49
C VAL A 172 13.21 1.94 -1.44
N LEU A 173 14.16 2.85 -1.58
CA LEU A 173 14.28 4.07 -0.79
C LEU A 173 14.26 5.26 -1.73
N VAL A 174 13.35 6.19 -1.48
CA VAL A 174 13.19 7.45 -2.21
C VAL A 174 13.46 8.61 -1.25
N ASN A 175 14.41 9.46 -1.60
CA ASN A 175 14.80 10.66 -0.88
C ASN A 175 13.91 11.83 -1.33
N ILE A 176 12.78 12.02 -0.66
CA ILE A 176 11.74 12.98 -1.07
C ILE A 176 12.28 14.42 -1.29
N PRO A 177 13.19 14.96 -0.45
CA PRO A 177 13.82 16.25 -0.70
C PRO A 177 14.53 16.39 -2.06
N GLN A 178 14.95 15.30 -2.70
CA GLN A 178 15.57 15.35 -4.03
C GLN A 178 14.55 15.42 -5.18
N PHE A 179 13.25 15.35 -4.87
CA PHE A 179 12.13 15.44 -5.81
C PHE A 179 11.28 16.70 -5.53
N SER A 180 11.80 17.67 -4.76
CA SER A 180 11.00 18.84 -4.36
C SER A 180 10.47 19.61 -5.56
N ASP A 181 11.29 19.79 -6.59
CA ASP A 181 10.91 20.54 -7.78
C ASP A 181 9.80 19.81 -8.56
N GLU A 182 9.92 18.48 -8.72
CA GLU A 182 8.91 17.64 -9.37
C GLU A 182 7.60 17.59 -8.58
N ILE A 183 7.69 17.54 -7.25
CA ILE A 183 6.52 17.56 -6.38
C ILE A 183 5.83 18.94 -6.43
N ASP A 184 6.59 20.04 -6.37
CA ASP A 184 6.06 21.40 -6.47
C ASP A 184 5.38 21.63 -7.83
N MET A 185 5.98 21.13 -8.93
CA MET A 185 5.37 21.16 -10.25
C MET A 185 4.07 20.35 -10.29
N GLY A 186 4.06 19.14 -9.72
CA GLY A 186 2.87 18.29 -9.65
C GLY A 186 1.74 18.93 -8.82
N LEU A 187 2.07 19.56 -7.69
CA LEU A 187 1.12 20.27 -6.85
C LEU A 187 0.56 21.52 -7.57
N ALA A 188 1.39 22.28 -8.27
CA ALA A 188 0.92 23.41 -9.08
C ALA A 188 0.01 22.97 -10.24
N GLU A 189 0.28 21.81 -10.87
CA GLU A 189 -0.62 21.24 -11.86
C GLU A 189 -1.94 20.78 -11.24
N MET A 190 -1.89 20.19 -10.04
CA MET A 190 -3.11 19.86 -9.29
C MET A 190 -3.92 21.11 -8.97
N GLU A 191 -3.32 22.18 -8.44
CA GLU A 191 -4.00 23.46 -8.20
C GLU A 191 -4.69 24.00 -9.45
N ALA A 192 -4.04 23.93 -10.61
CA ALA A 192 -4.64 24.34 -11.88
C ALA A 192 -5.84 23.47 -12.29
N GLN A 193 -5.91 22.21 -11.84
CA GLN A 193 -7.09 21.36 -12.03
C GLN A 193 -8.23 21.70 -11.04
N GLY A 194 -7.93 22.41 -9.95
CA GLY A 194 -8.91 22.89 -8.98
C GLY A 194 -10.01 23.77 -9.59
N ASP A 195 -9.66 24.59 -10.59
CA ASP A 195 -10.62 25.41 -11.34
C ASP A 195 -11.70 24.55 -12.02
N MET A 196 -11.34 23.36 -12.50
CA MET A 196 -12.32 22.42 -13.08
C MET A 196 -13.20 21.78 -12.01
N VAL A 197 -12.64 21.50 -10.82
CA VAL A 197 -13.41 20.99 -9.68
C VAL A 197 -14.45 22.03 -9.24
N GLU A 198 -14.10 23.30 -9.19
CA GLU A 198 -15.06 24.38 -8.89
C GLU A 198 -16.19 24.42 -9.93
N MET A 199 -15.86 24.35 -11.22
CA MET A 199 -16.85 24.39 -12.29
C MET A 199 -17.82 23.20 -12.27
N MET A 200 -17.40 22.02 -11.80
CA MET A 200 -18.24 20.82 -11.76
C MET A 200 -18.95 20.62 -10.42
N GLY A 201 -18.26 20.86 -9.31
CA GLY A 201 -18.72 20.53 -7.96
C GLY A 201 -19.11 21.75 -7.11
N GLY A 202 -18.95 22.97 -7.63
CA GLY A 202 -19.24 24.21 -6.90
C GLY A 202 -18.12 24.63 -5.94
N ALA A 203 -18.38 25.72 -5.21
CA ALA A 203 -17.41 26.35 -4.32
C ALA A 203 -16.99 25.44 -3.15
N GLU A 204 -17.90 24.59 -2.67
CA GLU A 204 -17.64 23.64 -1.60
C GLU A 204 -16.65 22.55 -2.03
N ALA A 205 -16.78 22.06 -3.27
CA ALA A 205 -15.85 21.08 -3.83
C ALA A 205 -14.45 21.68 -4.06
N ALA A 206 -14.40 22.94 -4.54
CA ALA A 206 -13.14 23.68 -4.67
C ALA A 206 -12.42 23.84 -3.33
N GLN A 207 -13.15 24.20 -2.28
CA GLN A 207 -12.59 24.29 -0.93
C GLN A 207 -12.03 22.95 -0.42
N GLY A 208 -12.70 21.84 -0.77
CA GLY A 208 -12.20 20.49 -0.51
C GLY A 208 -10.89 20.19 -1.20
N PHE A 209 -10.84 20.54 -2.47
CA PHE A 209 -9.67 20.37 -3.28
C PHE A 209 -8.48 21.19 -2.75
N ASP A 210 -8.66 22.47 -2.44
CA ASP A 210 -7.62 23.34 -1.89
C ASP A 210 -7.03 22.80 -0.58
N GLN A 211 -7.89 22.29 0.31
CA GLN A 211 -7.44 21.71 1.58
C GLN A 211 -6.67 20.40 1.39
N MET A 212 -7.08 19.58 0.40
CA MET A 212 -6.35 18.37 0.02
C MET A 212 -4.96 18.73 -0.51
N VAL A 213 -4.86 19.71 -1.41
CA VAL A 213 -3.58 20.22 -1.92
C VAL A 213 -2.71 20.72 -0.76
N ALA A 214 -3.24 21.56 0.13
CA ALA A 214 -2.50 22.07 1.29
C ALA A 214 -2.01 20.95 2.23
N THR A 215 -2.76 19.85 2.32
CA THR A 215 -2.34 18.66 3.08
C THR A 215 -1.19 17.94 2.38
N MET A 216 -1.27 17.78 1.05
CA MET A 216 -0.18 17.19 0.25
C MET A 216 1.08 18.04 0.27
N GLU A 217 0.97 19.38 0.18
CA GLU A 217 2.10 20.31 0.38
C GLU A 217 2.74 20.13 1.75
N THR A 218 1.93 20.00 2.80
CA THR A 218 2.43 19.78 4.16
C THR A 218 3.18 18.46 4.28
N VAL A 219 2.63 17.38 3.71
CA VAL A 219 3.30 16.08 3.65
C VAL A 219 4.60 16.16 2.85
N ALA A 220 4.59 16.76 1.65
CA ALA A 220 5.75 16.91 0.79
C ALA A 220 6.88 17.70 1.47
N ARG A 221 6.53 18.81 2.12
CA ARG A 221 7.47 19.65 2.87
C ARG A 221 8.07 18.91 4.07
N ASP A 222 7.27 18.10 4.76
CA ASP A 222 7.67 17.47 6.02
C ASP A 222 8.30 16.08 5.82
N ALA A 223 8.04 15.41 4.69
CA ALA A 223 8.57 14.10 4.36
C ALA A 223 10.07 14.17 4.06
N MET A 224 10.81 13.19 4.58
CA MET A 224 12.24 13.00 4.39
C MET A 224 12.51 11.83 3.45
N SER A 225 11.78 10.73 3.60
CA SER A 225 11.92 9.59 2.71
C SER A 225 10.64 8.79 2.59
N PHE A 226 10.51 8.12 1.44
CA PHE A 226 9.58 7.02 1.25
C PHE A 226 10.38 5.73 1.10
N SER A 227 9.89 4.66 1.71
CA SER A 227 10.47 3.32 1.64
C SER A 227 9.39 2.32 1.29
N MET A 228 9.70 1.39 0.40
CA MET A 228 8.84 0.28 0.03
C MET A 228 9.63 -1.01 0.16
N GLY A 229 9.06 -2.05 0.74
CA GLY A 229 9.63 -3.39 0.82
C GLY A 229 8.77 -4.39 0.09
N LEU A 230 9.40 -5.38 -0.51
CA LEU A 230 8.79 -6.56 -1.08
C LEU A 230 9.46 -7.79 -0.47
N SER A 231 8.68 -8.67 0.15
CA SER A 231 9.16 -9.95 0.63
C SER A 231 8.34 -11.11 0.05
N PHE A 232 9.00 -12.26 -0.06
CA PHE A 232 8.48 -13.48 -0.64
C PHE A 232 8.62 -14.63 0.36
N ASP A 233 7.54 -14.98 1.04
CA ASP A 233 7.53 -16.04 2.06
C ASP A 233 6.72 -17.27 1.59
N GLN A 234 7.23 -18.46 1.91
CA GLN A 234 6.65 -19.73 1.50
C GLN A 234 5.23 -19.97 2.05
N GLY A 235 4.92 -19.41 3.22
CA GLY A 235 3.65 -19.57 3.91
C GLY A 235 2.73 -18.36 3.80
N ALA A 236 3.29 -17.15 3.77
CA ALA A 236 2.55 -15.90 3.75
C ALA A 236 2.35 -15.31 2.34
N GLY A 237 3.09 -15.80 1.33
CA GLY A 237 3.01 -15.30 -0.05
C GLY A 237 3.86 -14.04 -0.25
N VAL A 238 3.33 -13.07 -0.98
CA VAL A 238 4.01 -11.80 -1.29
C VAL A 238 3.56 -10.74 -0.29
N SER A 239 4.48 -10.10 0.43
CA SER A 239 4.17 -8.95 1.28
C SER A 239 4.71 -7.66 0.69
N PHE A 240 3.96 -6.57 0.87
CA PHE A 240 4.39 -5.22 0.56
C PHE A 240 4.43 -4.41 1.84
N ASP A 241 5.58 -3.84 2.15
CA ASP A 241 5.74 -2.90 3.25
C ASP A 241 5.90 -1.49 2.71
N PHE A 242 5.32 -0.51 3.39
CA PHE A 242 5.46 0.91 3.04
C PHE A 242 5.81 1.71 4.28
N GLY A 243 6.71 2.67 4.13
CA GLY A 243 7.14 3.53 5.22
C GLY A 243 7.42 4.94 4.73
N LEU A 244 6.82 5.93 5.39
CA LEU A 244 7.16 7.34 5.24
C LEU A 244 7.90 7.81 6.49
N GLN A 245 9.02 8.51 6.29
CA GLN A 245 9.76 9.18 7.36
C GLN A 245 9.51 10.68 7.23
N PHE A 246 9.21 11.34 8.34
CA PHE A 246 9.01 12.79 8.43
C PHE A 246 10.15 13.45 9.22
N LYS A 247 10.27 14.78 9.12
CA LYS A 247 11.10 15.59 10.02
C LYS A 247 10.59 15.46 11.46
N ASP A 248 11.49 15.25 12.41
CA ASP A 248 11.17 14.97 13.82
C ASP A 248 10.29 16.06 14.48
N ASP A 249 10.46 17.32 14.07
CA ASP A 249 9.76 18.49 14.60
C ASP A 249 8.57 18.93 13.76
N SER A 250 8.20 18.17 12.72
CA SER A 250 7.04 18.48 11.88
C SER A 250 5.72 18.24 12.60
N SER A 251 4.70 19.04 12.27
CA SER A 251 3.32 18.77 12.72
C SER A 251 2.84 17.41 12.23
N THR A 252 3.27 17.00 11.03
CA THR A 252 2.87 15.73 10.41
C THR A 252 3.40 14.53 11.17
N ALA A 253 4.67 14.56 11.61
CA ALA A 253 5.25 13.50 12.44
C ALA A 253 4.43 13.27 13.73
N SER A 254 3.86 14.33 14.31
CA SER A 254 3.06 14.21 15.54
C SER A 254 1.83 13.29 15.41
N TYR A 255 1.28 13.15 14.20
CA TYR A 255 0.15 12.25 13.95
C TYR A 255 0.58 10.75 13.94
N PHE A 256 1.84 10.47 13.60
CA PHE A 256 2.35 9.11 13.37
C PHE A 256 3.36 8.62 14.43
N ASN A 257 3.51 9.35 15.53
CA ASN A 257 4.45 9.01 16.61
C ASN A 257 4.09 7.77 17.45
N ASN A 258 3.04 7.03 17.09
CA ASN A 258 2.60 5.83 17.81
C ASN A 258 2.94 4.55 17.04
N ASN A 259 3.30 3.48 17.75
CA ASN A 259 3.45 2.17 17.11
C ASN A 259 2.05 1.57 16.86
N GLY A 260 1.79 1.10 15.65
CA GLY A 260 0.61 0.29 15.33
C GLY A 260 0.88 -1.21 15.45
N ASN A 261 -0.18 -1.99 15.64
CA ASN A 261 -0.20 -3.45 15.64
C ASN A 261 -1.46 -3.97 14.93
N ALA A 262 -1.54 -3.73 13.61
CA ALA A 262 -2.64 -4.24 12.80
C ALA A 262 -2.70 -5.78 12.77
N ALA A 263 -1.53 -6.44 12.91
CA ALA A 263 -1.42 -7.89 12.90
C ALA A 263 -2.29 -8.60 13.96
N LYS A 264 -2.55 -7.94 15.10
CA LYS A 264 -3.41 -8.50 16.16
C LYS A 264 -4.83 -8.80 15.67
N TYR A 265 -5.31 -8.12 14.63
CA TYR A 265 -6.66 -8.28 14.09
C TYR A 265 -6.79 -9.50 13.17
N PHE A 266 -5.70 -10.07 12.64
CA PHE A 266 -5.77 -11.32 11.88
C PHE A 266 -6.23 -12.51 12.74
N ALA A 267 -6.04 -12.45 14.06
CA ALA A 267 -6.62 -13.40 15.00
C ALA A 267 -8.16 -13.32 15.10
N LYS A 268 -8.80 -12.38 14.39
CA LYS A 268 -10.26 -12.22 14.28
C LYS A 268 -10.81 -12.68 12.93
N VAL A 269 -9.97 -13.15 12.01
CA VAL A 269 -10.44 -13.77 10.76
C VAL A 269 -11.11 -15.09 11.11
N PRO A 270 -12.36 -15.33 10.69
CA PRO A 270 -12.99 -16.63 10.85
C PRO A 270 -12.20 -17.74 10.15
N ASP A 271 -12.35 -18.98 10.60
CA ASP A 271 -11.78 -20.15 9.91
C ASP A 271 -12.55 -20.41 8.60
N MET A 272 -12.22 -19.64 7.57
CA MET A 272 -12.84 -19.68 6.24
C MET A 272 -11.81 -19.41 5.15
N ASP A 273 -12.05 -19.94 3.96
CA ASP A 273 -11.28 -19.58 2.78
C ASP A 273 -11.58 -18.12 2.40
N TYR A 274 -10.53 -17.35 2.09
CA TYR A 274 -10.65 -15.95 1.68
C TYR A 274 -9.79 -15.63 0.46
N PHE A 275 -10.26 -14.69 -0.35
CA PHE A 275 -9.46 -14.08 -1.42
C PHE A 275 -8.54 -12.99 -0.89
N MET A 276 -9.03 -12.21 0.09
CA MET A 276 -8.32 -11.05 0.63
C MET A 276 -8.66 -10.87 2.11
N ALA A 277 -7.66 -10.50 2.90
CA ALA A 277 -7.83 -10.03 4.26
C ALA A 277 -6.92 -8.82 4.49
N ALA A 278 -7.48 -7.73 5.02
CA ALA A 278 -6.79 -6.47 5.24
C ALA A 278 -7.08 -5.97 6.66
N SER A 279 -6.02 -5.79 7.47
CA SER A 279 -6.13 -5.25 8.82
C SER A 279 -5.57 -3.84 8.91
N TYR A 280 -6.12 -3.02 9.80
CA TYR A 280 -5.65 -1.68 10.09
C TYR A 280 -5.65 -1.40 11.60
N ASP A 281 -4.76 -0.54 12.06
CA ASP A 281 -4.69 -0.07 13.45
C ASP A 281 -4.72 1.46 13.46
N MET A 282 -5.77 2.00 14.07
CA MET A 282 -6.00 3.43 14.21
C MET A 282 -5.84 3.90 15.66
N SER A 283 -5.44 3.03 16.58
CA SER A 283 -5.42 3.30 18.02
C SER A 283 -4.44 4.38 18.47
N GLY A 284 -3.49 4.77 17.59
CA GLY A 284 -2.57 5.86 17.86
C GLY A 284 -3.29 7.19 18.04
N ALA A 285 -3.05 7.89 19.16
CA ALA A 285 -3.70 9.16 19.47
C ALA A 285 -3.54 10.22 18.36
N GLY A 286 -2.40 10.22 17.67
CA GLY A 286 -2.17 11.08 16.52
C GLY A 286 -3.07 10.72 15.33
N ILE A 287 -3.17 9.44 14.97
CA ILE A 287 -4.10 8.96 13.93
C ILE A 287 -5.54 9.30 14.32
N GLN A 288 -5.95 9.06 15.56
CA GLN A 288 -7.27 9.42 16.06
C GLN A 288 -7.59 10.90 15.87
N LYS A 289 -6.62 11.76 16.21
CA LYS A 289 -6.74 13.21 16.01
C LYS A 289 -6.90 13.54 14.52
N PHE A 290 -6.06 12.95 13.67
CA PHE A 290 -6.14 13.13 12.22
C PHE A 290 -7.50 12.69 11.65
N MET A 291 -8.01 11.52 12.06
CA MET A 291 -9.32 11.05 11.60
C MET A 291 -10.46 11.95 12.09
N GLY A 292 -10.37 12.48 13.32
CA GLY A 292 -11.33 13.46 13.82
C GLY A 292 -11.33 14.75 13.00
N GLU A 293 -10.14 15.31 12.72
CA GLU A 293 -9.98 16.49 11.87
C GLU A 293 -10.50 16.23 10.43
N TYR A 294 -10.26 15.02 9.90
CA TYR A 294 -10.77 14.59 8.59
C TYR A 294 -12.30 14.50 8.58
N VAL A 295 -12.94 13.94 9.60
CA VAL A 295 -14.41 13.90 9.68
C VAL A 295 -15.02 15.28 9.83
N ASP A 296 -14.42 16.14 10.67
CA ASP A 296 -14.84 17.54 10.82
C ASP A 296 -14.72 18.31 9.49
N TRP A 297 -13.81 17.88 8.62
CA TRP A 297 -13.65 18.41 7.28
C TRP A 297 -14.71 17.86 6.32
N VAL A 298 -14.89 16.53 6.23
CA VAL A 298 -15.90 15.88 5.36
C VAL A 298 -17.31 16.39 5.71
N SER A 299 -17.65 16.51 6.98
CA SER A 299 -18.97 16.98 7.43
C SER A 299 -19.28 18.43 7.03
N LYS A 300 -18.25 19.26 6.79
CA LYS A 300 -18.42 20.63 6.25
C LYS A 300 -18.64 20.62 4.75
N MET A 301 -18.13 19.61 4.05
CA MET A 301 -18.22 19.48 2.58
C MET A 301 -19.42 18.68 2.12
N ASP A 302 -20.08 17.99 3.05
CA ASP A 302 -21.26 17.21 2.74
C ASP A 302 -22.46 18.11 2.39
N THR A 303 -22.62 18.29 1.08
CA THR A 303 -23.77 18.93 0.45
C THR A 303 -24.96 17.98 0.33
N THR A 304 -24.76 16.66 0.50
CA THR A 304 -25.79 15.62 0.36
C THR A 304 -26.51 15.30 1.66
N GLY A 305 -25.98 15.75 2.80
CA GLY A 305 -26.52 15.46 4.13
C GLY A 305 -26.14 14.07 4.66
N MET A 306 -25.48 13.21 3.87
CA MET A 306 -25.12 11.85 4.29
C MET A 306 -24.05 11.79 5.38
N ALA A 307 -23.10 12.72 5.40
CA ALA A 307 -22.13 12.85 6.49
C ALA A 307 -22.72 13.54 7.73
N LYS A 308 -23.86 14.24 7.60
CA LYS A 308 -24.61 14.78 8.74
C LYS A 308 -25.54 13.75 9.39
N THR A 309 -26.07 12.81 8.62
CA THR A 309 -26.96 11.75 9.15
C THR A 309 -26.16 10.69 9.90
N MET A 310 -24.94 10.39 9.47
CA MET A 310 -24.01 9.62 10.27
C MET A 310 -23.31 10.56 11.25
N ASP A 311 -23.41 10.32 12.56
CA ASP A 311 -22.43 10.88 13.50
C ASP A 311 -21.08 10.18 13.28
N MET A 312 -20.51 10.41 12.11
CA MET A 312 -19.25 9.83 11.62
C MET A 312 -18.10 10.20 12.57
N SER A 313 -18.28 11.27 13.36
CA SER A 313 -17.31 11.68 14.37
C SER A 313 -17.21 10.63 15.47
N GLN A 314 -18.36 10.10 15.95
CA GLN A 314 -18.38 9.01 16.92
C GLN A 314 -17.81 7.72 16.35
N PHE A 315 -18.11 7.42 15.08
CA PHE A 315 -17.55 6.26 14.39
C PHE A 315 -16.01 6.31 14.36
N MET A 316 -15.45 7.40 13.87
CA MET A 316 -14.01 7.49 13.62
C MET A 316 -13.18 7.71 14.89
N THR A 317 -13.71 8.43 15.87
CA THR A 317 -13.00 8.68 17.14
C THR A 317 -13.05 7.48 18.10
N GLY A 318 -14.05 6.60 17.94
CA GLY A 318 -14.17 5.36 18.69
C GLY A 318 -13.44 4.18 18.06
N LEU A 319 -13.14 4.23 16.76
CA LEU A 319 -12.53 3.14 16.00
C LEU A 319 -11.03 2.99 16.30
N ARG A 320 -10.64 1.87 16.93
CA ARG A 320 -9.25 1.57 17.29
C ARG A 320 -8.50 0.79 16.21
N GLY A 321 -9.22 0.12 15.34
CA GLY A 321 -8.66 -0.69 14.26
C GLY A 321 -9.61 -1.80 13.88
N GLY A 322 -9.19 -2.70 12.99
CA GLY A 322 -10.07 -3.73 12.50
C GLY A 322 -9.44 -4.63 11.46
N ILE A 323 -10.27 -5.52 10.93
CA ILE A 323 -9.95 -6.35 9.78
C ILE A 323 -11.17 -6.46 8.86
N GLN A 324 -10.90 -6.38 7.56
CA GLN A 324 -11.86 -6.69 6.52
C GLN A 324 -11.42 -7.97 5.82
N VAL A 325 -12.35 -8.89 5.63
CA VAL A 325 -12.15 -10.18 4.96
C VAL A 325 -13.13 -10.27 3.80
N MET A 326 -12.62 -10.66 2.64
CA MET A 326 -13.41 -11.05 1.47
C MET A 326 -13.23 -12.55 1.28
N GLY A 327 -14.24 -13.31 1.69
CA GLY A 327 -14.27 -14.76 1.58
C GLY A 327 -14.22 -15.25 0.14
N ALA A 328 -13.74 -16.48 -0.04
CA ALA A 328 -13.84 -17.17 -1.31
C ALA A 328 -15.32 -17.39 -1.66
N SER A 329 -15.70 -17.18 -2.93
CA SER A 329 -17.04 -17.49 -3.44
C SER A 329 -16.92 -18.44 -4.61
N ASP A 330 -17.59 -19.60 -4.51
CA ASP A 330 -17.71 -20.56 -5.61
C ASP A 330 -18.51 -20.00 -6.79
N ASN A 331 -19.18 -18.85 -6.61
CA ASN A 331 -20.01 -18.22 -7.61
C ASN A 331 -19.78 -16.71 -7.67
N VAL A 332 -18.93 -16.27 -8.60
CA VAL A 332 -18.70 -14.84 -8.89
C VAL A 332 -20.02 -14.11 -9.23
N MET A 333 -20.98 -14.80 -9.85
CA MET A 333 -22.30 -14.22 -10.16
C MET A 333 -23.21 -14.07 -8.92
N GLY A 334 -22.84 -14.68 -7.79
CA GLY A 334 -23.53 -14.53 -6.51
C GLY A 334 -23.28 -13.18 -5.84
N GLY A 335 -22.25 -12.45 -6.26
CA GLY A 335 -21.82 -11.20 -5.65
C GLY A 335 -20.48 -11.35 -4.96
N LEU A 336 -19.51 -10.50 -5.29
CA LEU A 336 -18.15 -10.53 -4.73
C LEU A 336 -18.12 -10.41 -3.20
N PHE A 337 -19.04 -9.64 -2.62
CA PHE A 337 -19.06 -9.37 -1.18
C PHE A 337 -19.97 -10.30 -0.37
N THR A 338 -20.57 -11.32 -1.00
CA THR A 338 -21.48 -12.23 -0.31
C THR A 338 -20.82 -13.11 0.74
N ASN A 339 -19.49 -13.15 0.79
CA ASN A 339 -18.74 -13.82 1.86
C ASN A 339 -17.80 -12.83 2.57
N SER A 340 -18.20 -11.57 2.69
CA SER A 340 -17.37 -10.55 3.34
C SER A 340 -17.75 -10.31 4.80
N LEU A 341 -16.71 -10.11 5.62
CA LEU A 341 -16.81 -9.79 7.04
C LEU A 341 -15.92 -8.59 7.36
N TYR A 342 -16.41 -7.75 8.25
CA TYR A 342 -15.71 -6.60 8.81
C TYR A 342 -15.74 -6.76 10.31
N TYR A 343 -14.57 -6.82 10.92
CA TYR A 343 -14.43 -6.67 12.36
C TYR A 343 -13.83 -5.30 12.65
N ALA A 344 -14.43 -4.55 13.56
CA ALA A 344 -13.91 -3.30 14.07
C ALA A 344 -13.77 -3.39 15.60
N GLU A 345 -12.64 -2.94 16.13
CA GLU A 345 -12.50 -2.67 17.57
C GLU A 345 -12.94 -1.23 17.81
N VAL A 346 -14.00 -1.06 18.58
CA VAL A 346 -14.60 0.25 18.88
C VAL A 346 -14.80 0.41 20.39
N ASP A 347 -14.73 1.64 20.89
CA ASP A 347 -14.90 1.92 22.32
C ASP A 347 -16.33 1.64 22.83
N ASN A 348 -17.34 1.76 21.96
CA ASN A 348 -18.75 1.53 22.31
C ASN A 348 -19.51 0.81 21.17
N PRO A 349 -19.47 -0.53 21.12
CA PRO A 349 -20.16 -1.30 20.08
C PRO A 349 -21.68 -1.10 20.05
N GLU A 350 -22.32 -0.90 21.20
CA GLU A 350 -23.77 -0.71 21.27
C GLU A 350 -24.19 0.62 20.62
N ALA A 351 -23.50 1.72 20.94
CA ALA A 351 -23.75 3.01 20.31
C ALA A 351 -23.50 2.95 18.81
N TYR A 352 -22.49 2.19 18.38
CA TYR A 352 -22.22 1.96 16.97
C TYR A 352 -23.41 1.27 16.27
N ILE A 353 -23.89 0.15 16.83
CA ILE A 353 -25.03 -0.57 16.24
C ILE A 353 -26.24 0.36 16.15
N GLY A 354 -26.49 1.17 17.18
CA GLY A 354 -27.52 2.22 17.14
C GLY A 354 -27.33 3.21 15.99
N ALA A 355 -26.13 3.78 15.84
CA ALA A 355 -25.84 4.74 14.78
C ALA A 355 -26.02 4.14 13.37
N VAL A 356 -25.65 2.87 13.16
CA VAL A 356 -25.86 2.20 11.87
C VAL A 356 -27.35 1.94 11.60
N ARG A 357 -28.14 1.64 12.63
CA ARG A 357 -29.60 1.52 12.50
C ARG A 357 -30.22 2.84 12.07
N ASP A 358 -29.90 3.92 12.80
CA ASP A 358 -30.38 5.26 12.49
C ASP A 358 -29.97 5.69 11.07
N MET A 359 -28.76 5.33 10.65
CA MET A 359 -28.29 5.56 9.28
C MET A 359 -29.19 4.85 8.26
N TYR A 360 -29.38 3.54 8.36
CA TYR A 360 -30.19 2.79 7.38
C TYR A 360 -31.64 3.26 7.34
N GLU A 361 -32.22 3.62 8.48
CA GLU A 361 -33.56 4.20 8.56
C GLU A 361 -33.62 5.57 7.87
N SER A 362 -32.63 6.43 8.08
CA SER A 362 -32.58 7.78 7.48
C SER A 362 -32.33 7.77 5.97
N MET A 363 -31.64 6.76 5.43
CA MET A 363 -31.31 6.68 4.01
C MET A 363 -32.56 6.58 3.11
N GLY A 364 -33.63 5.94 3.59
CA GLY A 364 -34.91 5.85 2.84
C GLY A 364 -35.68 7.16 2.76
N ASP A 365 -35.38 8.09 3.67
CA ASP A 365 -36.06 9.38 3.75
C ASP A 365 -35.30 10.52 3.05
N SER A 366 -34.12 10.27 2.47
CA SER A 366 -33.37 11.31 1.77
C SER A 366 -34.08 11.77 0.49
N GLU A 367 -34.56 13.01 0.51
CA GLU A 367 -35.15 13.67 -0.66
C GLU A 367 -34.10 14.03 -1.71
N GLU A 368 -32.85 14.26 -1.29
CA GLU A 368 -31.71 14.52 -2.16
C GLU A 368 -31.39 13.31 -3.03
N LEU A 369 -31.34 12.10 -2.44
CA LEU A 369 -31.14 10.86 -3.19
C LEU A 369 -32.28 10.62 -4.18
N LYS A 370 -33.53 10.84 -3.74
CA LYS A 370 -34.70 10.73 -4.62
C LYS A 370 -34.64 11.72 -5.79
N GLN A 371 -34.20 12.95 -5.55
CA GLN A 371 -33.98 13.95 -6.61
C GLN A 371 -32.86 13.55 -7.58
N ALA A 372 -31.84 12.84 -7.09
CA ALA A 372 -30.78 12.26 -7.91
C ALA A 372 -31.24 10.98 -8.66
N GLY A 373 -32.48 10.52 -8.47
CA GLY A 373 -33.01 9.32 -9.11
C GLY A 373 -32.60 8.01 -8.44
N VAL A 374 -32.18 8.07 -7.16
CA VAL A 374 -31.83 6.91 -6.34
C VAL A 374 -32.82 6.81 -5.18
N SER A 375 -33.53 5.68 -5.09
CA SER A 375 -34.27 5.33 -3.87
C SER A 375 -33.52 4.24 -3.14
N ILE A 376 -33.31 4.38 -1.83
CA ILE A 376 -32.65 3.38 -1.00
C ILE A 376 -33.60 2.96 0.10
N ASP A 377 -34.11 1.73 0.05
CA ASP A 377 -34.87 1.16 1.17
C ASP A 377 -33.91 0.38 2.07
N GLY A 378 -33.56 0.95 3.21
CA GLY A 378 -32.78 0.31 4.26
C GLY A 378 -33.67 -0.19 5.39
N SER A 379 -33.36 -1.37 5.94
CA SER A 379 -34.00 -1.86 7.15
C SER A 379 -32.98 -2.61 8.01
N VAL A 380 -33.15 -2.50 9.33
CA VAL A 380 -32.44 -3.31 10.32
C VAL A 380 -33.47 -3.90 11.26
N ASP A 381 -33.35 -5.19 11.57
CA ASP A 381 -34.26 -5.86 12.50
C ASP A 381 -34.27 -5.15 13.86
N GLU A 382 -35.47 -4.95 14.41
CA GLU A 382 -35.62 -4.29 15.71
C GLU A 382 -35.00 -5.11 16.86
N GLU A 383 -35.17 -6.43 16.77
CA GLU A 383 -34.70 -7.41 17.75
C GLU A 383 -33.52 -8.22 17.19
N ALA A 384 -32.50 -8.45 18.02
CA ALA A 384 -31.39 -9.31 17.64
C ALA A 384 -31.85 -10.78 17.60
N SER A 385 -31.45 -11.49 16.55
CA SER A 385 -31.54 -12.94 16.44
C SER A 385 -30.29 -13.60 17.04
N GLU A 386 -30.43 -14.82 17.58
CA GLU A 386 -29.29 -15.60 18.05
C GLU A 386 -28.77 -16.52 16.94
N ILE A 387 -27.54 -16.27 16.48
CA ILE A 387 -26.87 -17.02 15.41
C ILE A 387 -25.56 -17.55 15.96
N ASN A 388 -25.41 -18.87 16.06
CA ASN A 388 -24.20 -19.50 16.61
C ASN A 388 -23.79 -18.98 18.00
N GLY A 389 -24.77 -18.58 18.83
CA GLY A 389 -24.54 -18.00 20.16
C GLY A 389 -24.11 -16.53 20.15
N VAL A 390 -24.19 -15.85 19.01
CA VAL A 390 -23.96 -14.41 18.83
C VAL A 390 -25.30 -13.72 18.59
N LYS A 391 -25.56 -12.63 19.32
CA LYS A 391 -26.73 -11.78 19.06
C LYS A 391 -26.43 -10.87 17.87
N ALA A 392 -27.22 -10.99 16.82
CA ALA A 392 -27.02 -10.30 15.56
C ALA A 392 -28.32 -9.65 15.06
N TYR A 393 -28.21 -8.39 14.66
CA TYR A 393 -29.28 -7.64 13.99
C TYR A 393 -29.10 -7.83 12.49
N ALA A 394 -30.10 -8.40 11.81
CA ALA A 394 -30.03 -8.50 10.36
C ALA A 394 -30.31 -7.12 9.76
N PHE A 395 -29.59 -6.76 8.70
CA PHE A 395 -29.90 -5.60 7.90
C PHE A 395 -30.06 -6.00 6.43
N GLN A 396 -30.82 -5.19 5.70
CA GLN A 396 -30.97 -5.29 4.26
C GLN A 396 -31.13 -3.91 3.66
N THR A 397 -30.52 -3.71 2.50
CA THR A 397 -30.65 -2.51 1.68
C THR A 397 -31.03 -2.90 0.26
N SER A 398 -32.11 -2.33 -0.25
CA SER A 398 -32.42 -2.37 -1.68
C SER A 398 -32.26 -0.97 -2.27
N MET A 399 -31.63 -0.91 -3.44
CA MET A 399 -31.41 0.33 -4.17
C MET A 399 -32.17 0.28 -5.49
N ASP A 400 -33.06 1.23 -5.71
CA ASP A 400 -33.74 1.44 -6.98
C ASP A 400 -33.11 2.63 -7.72
N MET A 401 -32.35 2.32 -8.77
CA MET A 401 -31.74 3.30 -9.69
C MET A 401 -32.51 3.37 -11.02
N SER A 402 -33.75 2.90 -11.08
CA SER A 402 -34.52 2.88 -12.33
C SER A 402 -34.71 4.27 -12.94
N GLN A 403 -34.70 5.32 -12.10
CA GLN A 403 -34.83 6.71 -12.53
C GLN A 403 -33.52 7.33 -13.08
N MET A 404 -32.36 6.74 -12.79
CA MET A 404 -31.06 7.16 -13.35
C MET A 404 -30.87 6.74 -14.82
N ASN A 405 -31.68 5.82 -15.35
CA ASN A 405 -31.56 5.33 -16.74
C ASN A 405 -31.78 6.41 -17.82
N ASN A 406 -32.18 7.63 -17.44
CA ASN A 406 -32.35 8.77 -18.34
C ASN A 406 -31.15 9.74 -18.36
N MET A 407 -30.11 9.53 -17.54
CA MET A 407 -28.85 10.25 -17.69
C MET A 407 -28.07 9.64 -18.85
N ASP A 408 -27.80 10.45 -19.87
CA ASP A 408 -27.24 10.06 -21.16
C ASP A 408 -26.09 9.06 -21.00
N ALA A 409 -26.25 7.87 -21.60
CA ALA A 409 -25.47 6.66 -21.39
C ALA A 409 -24.06 6.71 -22.04
N GLY A 410 -23.31 7.78 -21.76
CA GLY A 410 -22.07 8.11 -22.44
C GLY A 410 -20.88 7.24 -22.04
N MET A 411 -20.73 6.85 -20.77
CA MET A 411 -19.58 6.05 -20.33
C MET A 411 -19.88 5.24 -19.05
N GLY A 412 -19.99 3.91 -19.17
CA GLY A 412 -19.97 3.01 -18.00
C GLY A 412 -20.88 1.79 -18.09
N ALA A 413 -20.55 0.73 -17.34
CA ALA A 413 -21.45 -0.39 -17.09
C ALA A 413 -22.67 0.10 -16.30
N ASN A 414 -23.85 -0.48 -16.56
CA ASN A 414 -25.08 -0.10 -15.86
C ASN A 414 -24.88 -0.25 -14.33
N PRO A 415 -25.12 0.79 -13.51
CA PRO A 415 -24.95 0.74 -12.06
C PRO A 415 -25.67 -0.43 -11.38
N ALA A 416 -26.83 -0.84 -11.89
CA ALA A 416 -27.56 -2.02 -11.39
C ALA A 416 -26.80 -3.33 -11.66
N MET A 417 -26.11 -3.44 -12.80
CA MET A 417 -25.26 -4.59 -13.11
C MET A 417 -24.02 -4.62 -12.21
N ILE A 418 -23.42 -3.46 -11.91
CA ILE A 418 -22.30 -3.35 -10.96
C ILE A 418 -22.75 -3.77 -9.57
N MET A 419 -23.87 -3.23 -9.07
CA MET A 419 -24.45 -3.62 -7.78
C MET A 419 -24.77 -5.11 -7.72
N GLN A 420 -25.33 -5.67 -8.78
CA GLN A 420 -25.61 -7.11 -8.86
C GLN A 420 -24.32 -7.94 -8.82
N MET A 421 -23.25 -7.50 -9.49
CA MET A 421 -21.95 -8.18 -9.46
C MET A 421 -21.26 -8.05 -8.08
N MET A 422 -21.49 -6.96 -7.35
CA MET A 422 -20.90 -6.72 -6.04
C MET A 422 -21.65 -7.45 -4.92
N PHE A 423 -22.98 -7.32 -4.87
CA PHE A 423 -23.80 -7.75 -3.73
C PHE A 423 -24.84 -8.81 -4.08
N GLY A 424 -24.93 -9.22 -5.35
CA GLY A 424 -25.98 -10.10 -5.83
C GLY A 424 -27.30 -9.38 -6.11
N GLY A 425 -28.35 -10.14 -6.42
CA GLY A 425 -29.64 -9.60 -6.86
C GLY A 425 -30.48 -8.92 -5.78
N SER A 426 -30.14 -9.08 -4.51
CA SER A 426 -30.91 -8.56 -3.36
C SER A 426 -30.35 -7.26 -2.76
N GLY A 427 -29.26 -6.74 -3.32
CA GLY A 427 -28.51 -5.64 -2.71
C GLY A 427 -27.71 -6.06 -1.47
N PRO A 428 -27.02 -5.12 -0.81
CA PRO A 428 -26.30 -5.39 0.43
C PRO A 428 -27.25 -5.89 1.51
N SER A 429 -26.91 -7.00 2.16
CA SER A 429 -27.62 -7.50 3.33
C SER A 429 -26.60 -8.15 4.25
N GLY A 430 -26.89 -8.24 5.54
CA GLY A 430 -25.91 -8.82 6.46
C GLY A 430 -26.36 -8.80 7.89
N TYR A 431 -25.39 -8.94 8.78
CA TYR A 431 -25.56 -8.93 10.22
C TYR A 431 -24.68 -7.87 10.84
N LEU A 432 -25.21 -7.21 11.87
CA LEU A 432 -24.46 -6.38 12.82
C LEU A 432 -24.47 -7.10 14.16
N ALA A 433 -23.29 -7.36 14.72
CA ALA A 433 -23.16 -8.09 15.98
C ALA A 433 -22.05 -7.52 16.84
N GLN A 434 -22.25 -7.51 18.15
CA GLN A 434 -21.17 -7.28 19.09
C GLN A 434 -20.37 -8.57 19.31
N SER A 435 -19.04 -8.46 19.31
CA SER A 435 -18.09 -9.54 19.54
C SER A 435 -17.18 -9.22 20.73
N GLY A 436 -17.57 -9.68 21.92
CA GLY A 436 -16.86 -9.35 23.15
C GLY A 436 -17.10 -7.91 23.59
N ASP A 437 -16.21 -7.36 24.42
CA ASP A 437 -16.46 -6.06 25.05
C ASP A 437 -16.38 -4.89 24.06
N ASN A 438 -15.41 -4.94 23.13
CA ASN A 438 -15.09 -3.83 22.22
C ASN A 438 -15.16 -4.22 20.74
N GLY A 439 -15.53 -5.45 20.41
CA GLY A 439 -15.59 -5.90 19.03
C GLY A 439 -16.95 -5.65 18.42
N LEU A 440 -16.96 -5.22 17.17
CA LEU A 440 -18.12 -5.15 16.31
C LEU A 440 -17.85 -6.00 15.07
N ILE A 441 -18.81 -6.82 14.67
CA ILE A 441 -18.82 -7.55 13.42
C ILE A 441 -19.93 -6.97 12.55
N ALA A 442 -19.60 -6.65 11.30
CA ALA A 442 -20.53 -6.38 10.22
C ALA A 442 -20.28 -7.36 9.08
N THR A 443 -21.31 -8.03 8.56
CA THR A 443 -21.20 -8.90 7.38
C THR A 443 -21.88 -8.25 6.18
N LEU A 444 -21.49 -8.64 4.96
CA LEU A 444 -22.19 -8.25 3.72
C LEU A 444 -22.96 -9.41 3.09
N ALA A 445 -23.25 -10.43 3.89
CA ALA A 445 -24.32 -11.39 3.64
C ALA A 445 -24.92 -11.92 4.93
N GLN A 446 -26.17 -12.37 4.85
CA GLN A 446 -26.87 -13.08 5.91
C GLN A 446 -26.46 -14.56 5.97
N SER A 447 -25.14 -14.83 6.00
CA SER A 447 -24.62 -16.19 6.17
C SER A 447 -24.28 -16.46 7.64
N PRO A 448 -24.92 -17.44 8.30
CA PRO A 448 -24.56 -17.83 9.67
C PRO A 448 -23.10 -18.23 9.86
N SER A 449 -22.44 -18.74 8.80
CA SER A 449 -21.04 -19.15 8.87
C SER A 449 -20.07 -17.99 9.11
N LEU A 450 -20.48 -16.75 8.82
CA LEU A 450 -19.67 -15.55 9.07
C LEU A 450 -19.71 -15.11 10.54
N LEU A 451 -20.60 -15.69 11.35
CA LEU A 451 -20.76 -15.38 12.79
C LEU A 451 -20.28 -16.53 13.70
N THR A 452 -19.39 -17.38 13.21
CA THR A 452 -18.75 -18.42 14.03
C THR A 452 -17.55 -17.87 14.78
N LYS A 453 -17.33 -18.35 16.01
CA LYS A 453 -16.22 -17.95 16.88
C LYS A 453 -14.85 -18.37 16.39
#